data_AF-A0A6L3V7I1-F1
#
_entry.id   AF-A0A6L3V7I1-F1
#
_cell.length_a   1.000
_cell.length_b   1.000
_cell.length_c   1.000
_cell.angle_alpha   90.00
_cell.angle_beta   90.00
_cell.angle_gamma   90.00
#
_symmetry.space_group_name_H-M   'P 1'
#
loop_
_entity.id
_entity.type
_entity.pdbx_description
1 polymer ?
#
loop_
_entity_poly.entity_id
_entity_poly.type
_entity_poly.pdbx_seq_one_letter_code
_entity_poly.pdbx_strand_id
1 'polypeptide(L)'
;MVIIGKKVKGICMWKTFVLMTIVFTTVISGMLFWQWKAYSKQNDPINEVFEKAVQEITVKSKENKLHVTQRIHGLTKDMEYTVIKPDSLYGWSCKNIHNEPCDSKDENPETFLPIENELIFEYIIPIEAKEQAFLLNEWTTVIPNVKISSTSIIIVDSYRRGGTWVAGTKIKGFKEMDIIDYYYFEGVGAAPSLYWQLEPLLVGDELSKIHLYNSLKKPEININKIPDLTEFPYVSIVFTDLIAEQSGNGIIISNPNIAGDAFIRKLLTYYYEQKLNPSNKQKWITDVLTSISAQLQAETDKGKEVLEEMKKKLTEEELLSFIKLVSGSSEEITFQRLDQFVTKVKGLNTRFFTINAKNTQISVPLMFYDTRKVIVNGIHHKELEILYDEGKSLFPFIETMKALGYEASKLEDGEKILVTKGKNTYRFFLNRNIFIYNEDDYGLFEKPLTNINGQVYMNKQWLEKLFNITIDNDHKISISG
;
A
#
# COMPACT_ATOMS: atom_id res chain seq x y z
N MET A 1 -17.19 91.88 22.53
CA MET A 1 -16.49 91.63 21.25
C MET A 1 -16.17 90.15 21.19
N VAL A 2 -16.71 89.48 20.17
CA VAL A 2 -16.64 88.04 19.90
C VAL A 2 -15.19 87.60 19.63
N ILE A 3 -14.81 86.37 20.02
CA ILE A 3 -13.95 85.38 19.30
C ILE A 3 -13.86 84.14 20.23
N ILE A 4 -14.75 83.16 20.05
CA ILE A 4 -14.56 81.86 19.35
C ILE A 4 -13.62 80.90 20.10
N GLY A 5 -14.24 79.99 20.86
CA GLY A 5 -13.60 78.77 21.36
C GLY A 5 -13.46 77.72 20.24
N LYS A 6 -12.22 77.35 19.91
CA LYS A 6 -11.91 76.22 19.03
C LYS A 6 -12.04 74.91 19.83
N LYS A 7 -13.08 74.12 19.55
CA LYS A 7 -13.18 72.71 19.97
C LYS A 7 -12.15 71.89 19.18
N VAL A 8 -11.14 71.36 19.87
CA VAL A 8 -10.26 70.32 19.32
C VAL A 8 -11.02 68.99 19.38
N LYS A 9 -11.35 68.44 18.21
CA LYS A 9 -11.92 67.09 18.07
C LYS A 9 -10.87 66.07 18.49
N GLY A 10 -11.05 65.44 19.64
CA GLY A 10 -10.36 64.20 19.99
C GLY A 10 -10.79 63.10 19.03
N ILE A 11 -10.00 62.86 18.00
CA ILE A 11 -10.18 61.76 17.06
C ILE A 11 -9.97 60.47 17.85
N CYS A 12 -11.01 59.63 17.84
CA CYS A 12 -11.16 58.41 18.61
C CYS A 12 -10.02 57.40 18.33
N MET A 13 -8.96 57.42 19.14
CA MET A 13 -7.81 56.49 19.07
C MET A 13 -8.22 55.01 19.04
N TRP A 14 -9.37 54.68 19.62
CA TRP A 14 -9.93 53.32 19.61
C TRP A 14 -10.35 52.85 18.21
N LYS A 15 -10.94 53.73 17.39
CA LYS A 15 -11.36 53.36 16.03
C LYS A 15 -10.16 53.10 15.13
N THR A 16 -9.08 53.87 15.29
CA THR A 16 -7.83 53.68 14.54
C THR A 16 -7.13 52.40 14.95
N PHE A 17 -7.12 52.07 16.25
CA PHE A 17 -6.56 50.82 16.77
C PHE A 17 -7.32 49.59 16.26
N VAL A 18 -8.66 49.59 16.34
CA VAL A 18 -9.49 48.50 15.83
C VAL A 18 -9.32 48.31 14.32
N LEU A 19 -9.23 49.41 13.56
CA LEU A 19 -9.03 49.36 12.12
C LEU A 19 -7.66 48.76 11.76
N MET A 20 -6.60 49.14 12.47
CA MET A 20 -5.26 48.54 12.29
C MET A 20 -5.25 47.06 12.63
N THR A 21 -5.89 46.64 13.72
CA THR A 21 -5.94 45.21 14.09
C THR A 21 -6.67 44.37 13.04
N ILE A 22 -7.76 44.88 12.45
CA ILE A 22 -8.49 44.20 11.37
C ILE A 22 -7.63 44.07 10.11
N VAL A 23 -6.88 45.12 9.77
CA VAL A 23 -5.98 45.11 8.60
C VAL A 23 -4.84 44.10 8.79
N PHE A 24 -4.22 44.09 9.97
CA PHE A 24 -3.15 43.13 10.25
C PHE A 24 -3.65 41.67 10.26
N THR A 25 -4.82 41.39 10.83
CA THR A 25 -5.37 40.03 10.81
C THR A 25 -5.76 39.57 9.41
N THR A 26 -6.27 40.45 8.55
CA THR A 26 -6.54 40.10 7.14
C THR A 26 -5.25 39.82 6.37
N VAL A 27 -4.20 40.62 6.56
CA VAL A 27 -2.90 40.40 5.90
C VAL A 27 -2.26 39.09 6.36
N ILE A 28 -2.23 38.83 7.66
CA ILE A 28 -1.65 37.59 8.23
C ILE A 28 -2.47 36.37 7.76
N SER A 29 -3.80 36.45 7.78
CA SER A 29 -4.67 35.36 7.31
C SER A 29 -4.49 35.11 5.81
N GLY A 30 -4.32 36.17 5.02
CA GLY A 30 -4.02 36.08 3.59
C GLY A 30 -2.67 35.40 3.34
N MET A 31 -1.63 35.77 4.08
CA MET A 31 -0.31 35.13 4.00
C MET A 31 -0.35 33.66 4.44
N LEU A 32 -1.04 33.34 5.53
CA LEU A 32 -1.23 31.97 6.00
C LEU A 32 -2.03 31.13 5.00
N PHE A 33 -3.05 31.70 4.36
CA PHE A 33 -3.79 31.03 3.28
C PHE A 33 -2.90 30.79 2.06
N TRP A 34 -2.03 31.74 1.72
CA TRP A 34 -1.08 31.59 0.62
C TRP A 34 0.00 30.55 0.92
N GLN A 35 0.55 30.55 2.14
CA GLN A 35 1.48 29.53 2.64
C GLN A 35 0.81 28.16 2.69
N TRP A 36 -0.42 28.08 3.19
CA TRP A 36 -1.21 26.84 3.20
C TRP A 36 -1.45 26.35 1.78
N LYS A 37 -1.81 27.22 0.84
CA LYS A 37 -2.03 26.85 -0.57
C LYS A 37 -0.75 26.41 -1.27
N ALA A 38 0.39 27.02 -0.94
CA ALA A 38 1.71 26.62 -1.44
C ALA A 38 2.13 25.25 -0.87
N TYR A 39 1.93 25.04 0.44
CA TYR A 39 2.23 23.79 1.12
C TYR A 39 1.28 22.66 0.73
N SER A 40 0.00 22.96 0.53
CA SER A 40 -1.00 21.99 0.06
C SER A 40 -0.74 21.59 -1.39
N LYS A 41 -0.19 22.48 -2.23
CA LYS A 41 0.29 22.13 -3.58
C LYS A 41 1.51 21.21 -3.56
N GLN A 42 2.26 21.18 -2.47
CA GLN A 42 3.41 20.30 -2.27
C GLN A 42 3.01 18.92 -1.70
N ASN A 43 1.81 18.84 -1.10
CA ASN A 43 1.25 17.63 -0.47
C ASN A 43 0.04 17.03 -1.20
N ASP A 44 -0.48 17.67 -2.25
CA ASP A 44 -1.15 16.89 -3.30
C ASP A 44 -0.10 15.91 -3.81
N PRO A 45 -0.36 14.59 -3.86
CA PRO A 45 0.54 13.70 -4.56
C PRO A 45 0.63 14.29 -5.96
N ILE A 46 1.80 14.86 -6.28
CA ILE A 46 2.17 15.10 -7.66
C ILE A 46 1.90 13.74 -8.28
N ASN A 47 0.93 13.66 -9.18
CA ASN A 47 0.92 12.58 -10.14
C ASN A 47 2.26 12.75 -10.82
N GLU A 48 3.31 12.09 -10.30
CA GLU A 48 4.64 12.08 -10.86
C GLU A 48 4.42 11.51 -12.24
N VAL A 49 4.33 12.41 -13.22
CA VAL A 49 4.22 12.03 -14.61
C VAL A 49 5.61 11.53 -14.95
N PHE A 50 5.88 10.28 -14.57
CA PHE A 50 7.09 9.59 -14.97
C PHE A 50 7.12 9.61 -16.48
N GLU A 51 8.19 10.16 -17.02
CA GLU A 51 8.48 10.04 -18.43
C GLU A 51 8.57 8.56 -18.81
N LYS A 52 8.06 8.20 -19.98
CA LYS A 52 8.06 6.81 -20.44
C LYS A 52 9.21 6.58 -21.43
N ALA A 53 10.00 5.56 -21.18
CA ALA A 53 11.13 5.19 -22.03
C ALA A 53 11.13 3.69 -22.36
N VAL A 54 11.87 3.29 -23.39
CA VAL A 54 12.08 1.89 -23.78
C VAL A 54 13.53 1.51 -23.53
N GLN A 55 13.79 0.28 -23.10
CA GLN A 55 15.12 -0.20 -22.78
C GLN A 55 15.51 -1.39 -23.66
N GLU A 56 16.73 -1.37 -24.18
CA GLU A 56 17.34 -2.49 -24.88
C GLU A 56 18.64 -2.88 -24.18
N ILE A 57 18.83 -4.16 -23.87
CA ILE A 57 20.03 -4.65 -23.20
C ILE A 57 20.66 -5.74 -24.06
N THR A 58 21.93 -5.56 -24.40
CA THR A 58 22.74 -6.60 -25.06
C THR A 58 23.77 -7.12 -24.09
N VAL A 59 23.77 -8.43 -23.88
CA VAL A 59 24.73 -9.16 -23.04
C VAL A 59 25.61 -10.02 -23.93
N LYS A 60 26.91 -9.73 -23.95
CA LYS A 60 27.91 -10.53 -24.65
C LYS A 60 28.75 -11.29 -23.65
N SER A 61 28.66 -12.61 -23.68
CA SER A 61 29.46 -13.49 -22.83
C SER A 61 30.84 -13.69 -23.46
N LYS A 62 31.90 -13.34 -22.70
CA LYS A 62 33.30 -13.51 -23.06
C LYS A 62 34.09 -13.97 -21.85
N GLU A 63 34.60 -15.20 -21.88
CA GLU A 63 35.32 -15.82 -20.75
C GLU A 63 34.48 -15.76 -19.46
N ASN A 64 35.04 -15.24 -18.36
CA ASN A 64 34.42 -15.11 -17.05
C ASN A 64 33.78 -13.73 -16.84
N LYS A 65 33.29 -13.10 -17.92
CA LYS A 65 32.76 -11.73 -17.90
C LYS A 65 31.55 -11.62 -18.83
N LEU A 66 30.56 -10.87 -18.38
CA LEU A 66 29.47 -10.39 -19.22
C LEU A 66 29.74 -8.94 -19.56
N HIS A 67 29.88 -8.66 -20.85
CA HIS A 67 29.90 -7.30 -21.36
C HIS A 67 28.47 -6.87 -21.65
N VAL A 68 27.99 -5.88 -20.92
CA VAL A 68 26.61 -5.39 -21.02
C VAL A 68 26.62 -4.03 -21.69
N THR A 69 25.77 -3.89 -22.71
CA THR A 69 25.41 -2.61 -23.32
C THR A 69 23.93 -2.38 -23.08
N GLN A 70 23.58 -1.32 -22.37
CA GLN A 70 22.21 -0.93 -22.07
C GLN A 70 21.90 0.38 -22.79
N ARG A 71 20.84 0.40 -23.60
CA ARG A 71 20.33 1.60 -24.27
C ARG A 71 18.97 1.95 -23.72
N ILE A 72 18.76 3.23 -23.41
CA ILE A 72 17.47 3.76 -22.98
C ILE A 72 17.04 4.81 -23.99
N HIS A 73 15.89 4.57 -24.63
CA HIS A 73 15.31 5.38 -25.70
C HIS A 73 14.07 6.13 -25.24
N GLY A 74 13.80 7.28 -25.86
CA GLY A 74 12.59 8.07 -25.62
C GLY A 74 12.72 9.04 -24.45
N LEU A 75 13.95 9.44 -24.11
CA LEU A 75 14.23 10.46 -23.10
C LEU A 75 14.04 11.87 -23.69
N THR A 76 13.63 12.83 -22.88
CA THR A 76 13.36 14.21 -23.28
C THR A 76 14.67 14.90 -23.60
N LYS A 77 14.72 15.51 -24.79
CA LYS A 77 15.90 16.22 -25.26
C LYS A 77 16.24 17.37 -24.32
N ASP A 78 17.54 17.58 -24.09
CA ASP A 78 18.10 18.68 -23.30
C ASP A 78 17.71 18.66 -21.81
N MET A 79 17.07 17.59 -21.31
CA MET A 79 16.82 17.34 -19.89
C MET A 79 17.94 16.48 -19.30
N GLU A 80 18.39 16.81 -18.09
CA GLU A 80 19.37 15.99 -17.37
C GLU A 80 18.70 14.90 -16.55
N TYR A 81 19.31 13.73 -16.56
CA TYR A 81 18.85 12.58 -15.81
C TYR A 81 19.89 12.15 -14.80
N THR A 82 19.48 12.03 -13.54
CA THR A 82 20.27 11.36 -12.50
C THR A 82 20.19 9.86 -12.71
N VAL A 83 21.35 9.22 -12.64
CA VAL A 83 21.54 7.81 -12.96
C VAL A 83 22.06 7.08 -11.73
N ILE A 84 21.36 6.01 -11.34
CA ILE A 84 21.78 5.13 -10.25
C ILE A 84 22.36 3.86 -10.86
N LYS A 85 23.60 3.54 -10.50
CA LYS A 85 24.27 2.29 -10.89
C LYS A 85 24.43 1.36 -9.68
N PRO A 86 24.26 0.04 -9.86
CA PRO A 86 24.64 -0.95 -8.86
C PRO A 86 26.16 -0.97 -8.59
N ASP A 87 26.55 -1.19 -7.34
CA ASP A 87 27.96 -1.27 -6.92
C ASP A 87 28.71 -2.47 -7.54
N SER A 88 27.98 -3.47 -8.01
CA SER A 88 28.54 -4.69 -8.62
C SER A 88 29.08 -4.48 -10.04
N LEU A 89 28.83 -3.30 -10.66
CA LEU A 89 29.20 -3.02 -12.05
C LEU A 89 30.64 -2.50 -12.18
N TYR A 90 31.46 -3.20 -12.97
CA TYR A 90 32.84 -2.82 -13.25
C TYR A 90 32.98 -2.13 -14.60
N GLY A 91 33.92 -1.19 -14.71
CA GLY A 91 34.20 -0.50 -15.97
C GLY A 91 32.99 0.26 -16.52
N TRP A 92 32.11 0.72 -15.62
CA TRP A 92 30.89 1.44 -15.98
C TRP A 92 31.21 2.76 -16.68
N SER A 93 30.58 2.99 -17.83
CA SER A 93 30.72 4.22 -18.61
C SER A 93 29.41 4.57 -19.30
N CYS A 94 29.15 5.87 -19.46
CA CYS A 94 28.08 6.40 -20.29
C CYS A 94 28.68 6.88 -21.61
N LYS A 95 28.05 6.47 -22.73
CA LYS A 95 28.41 6.88 -24.08
C LYS A 95 27.19 7.38 -24.85
N ASN A 96 27.43 8.24 -25.82
CA ASN A 96 26.43 8.65 -26.80
C ASN A 96 26.41 7.69 -28.01
N ILE A 97 25.50 7.93 -28.96
CA ILE A 97 25.38 7.15 -30.21
C ILE A 97 26.64 7.21 -31.09
N HIS A 98 27.47 8.24 -30.93
CA HIS A 98 28.75 8.42 -31.62
C HIS A 98 29.93 7.79 -30.85
N ASN A 99 29.67 7.05 -29.77
CA ASN A 99 30.66 6.40 -28.90
C ASN A 99 31.62 7.39 -28.19
N GLU A 100 31.18 8.63 -28.02
CA GLU A 100 31.83 9.65 -27.19
C GLU A 100 31.24 9.61 -25.77
N PRO A 101 31.98 10.06 -24.73
CA PRO A 101 31.44 10.15 -23.38
C PRO A 101 30.16 10.99 -23.33
N CYS A 102 29.19 10.61 -22.48
CA CYS A 102 27.99 11.41 -22.27
C CYS A 102 28.33 12.78 -21.65
N ASP A 103 27.66 13.83 -22.13
CA ASP A 103 27.79 15.18 -21.59
C ASP A 103 26.93 15.36 -20.32
N SER A 104 27.34 16.30 -19.46
CA SER A 104 26.56 16.83 -18.33
C SER A 104 26.62 18.37 -18.35
N LYS A 105 25.56 19.05 -17.89
CA LYS A 105 25.51 20.51 -17.66
C LYS A 105 26.01 20.89 -16.27
N ASP A 106 26.09 19.94 -15.35
CA ASP A 106 26.58 20.15 -14.00
C ASP A 106 27.89 19.38 -13.73
N GLU A 107 28.46 19.60 -12.54
CA GLU A 107 29.67 18.89 -12.09
C GLU A 107 29.36 17.51 -11.47
N ASN A 108 28.08 17.11 -11.44
CA ASN A 108 27.69 15.86 -10.81
C ASN A 108 28.06 14.68 -11.75
N PRO A 109 28.85 13.69 -11.28
CA PRO A 109 29.28 12.58 -12.12
C PRO A 109 28.18 11.55 -12.43
N GLU A 110 26.99 11.71 -11.84
CA GLU A 110 25.85 10.79 -12.00
C GLU A 110 24.70 11.39 -12.81
N THR A 111 24.90 12.54 -13.43
CA THR A 111 23.91 13.26 -14.26
C THR A 111 24.38 13.31 -15.70
N PHE A 112 23.46 13.02 -16.62
CA PHE A 112 23.77 12.94 -18.04
C PHE A 112 22.68 13.54 -18.91
N LEU A 113 23.10 14.14 -20.02
CA LEU A 113 22.24 14.62 -21.08
C LEU A 113 22.06 13.55 -22.16
N PRO A 114 20.82 13.24 -22.58
CA PRO A 114 20.59 12.36 -23.71
C PRO A 114 20.95 13.07 -25.02
N ILE A 115 21.63 12.34 -25.90
CA ILE A 115 21.86 12.75 -27.29
C ILE A 115 20.91 11.95 -28.16
N GLU A 116 20.19 12.62 -29.06
CA GLU A 116 19.14 12.00 -29.89
C GLU A 116 18.07 11.24 -29.08
N ASN A 117 17.73 11.75 -27.88
CA ASN A 117 16.74 11.15 -26.98
C ASN A 117 17.18 9.79 -26.38
N GLU A 118 18.48 9.52 -26.36
CA GLU A 118 19.06 8.25 -25.93
C GLU A 118 20.23 8.41 -24.95
N LEU A 119 20.36 7.43 -24.04
CA LEU A 119 21.54 7.23 -23.21
C LEU A 119 22.01 5.77 -23.35
N ILE A 120 23.32 5.58 -23.53
CA ILE A 120 23.94 4.26 -23.67
C ILE A 120 24.91 4.04 -22.52
N PHE A 121 24.73 2.95 -21.78
CA PHE A 121 25.61 2.54 -20.69
C PHE A 121 26.34 1.26 -21.07
N GLU A 122 27.64 1.23 -20.83
CA GLU A 122 28.48 0.05 -21.01
C GLU A 122 29.16 -0.32 -19.69
N TYR A 123 29.09 -1.59 -19.32
CA TYR A 123 29.67 -2.10 -18.08
C TYR A 123 29.95 -3.60 -18.16
N ILE A 124 30.70 -4.10 -17.17
CA ILE A 124 31.12 -5.48 -17.07
C ILE A 124 30.61 -6.08 -15.76
N ILE A 125 30.01 -7.26 -15.86
CA ILE A 125 29.65 -8.09 -14.71
C ILE A 125 30.63 -9.27 -14.67
N PRO A 126 31.46 -9.39 -13.61
CA PRO A 126 32.33 -10.54 -13.45
C PRO A 126 31.50 -11.78 -13.08
N ILE A 127 31.95 -12.92 -13.58
CA ILE A 127 31.39 -14.23 -13.23
C ILE A 127 32.53 -15.05 -12.63
N GLU A 128 32.26 -15.81 -11.57
CA GLU A 128 33.30 -16.70 -11.05
C GLU A 128 33.47 -17.93 -11.94
N ALA A 129 34.72 -18.29 -12.26
CA ALA A 129 35.02 -19.39 -13.19
C ALA A 129 34.46 -20.76 -12.76
N LYS A 130 34.12 -20.91 -11.48
CA LYS A 130 33.59 -22.16 -10.90
C LYS A 130 32.07 -22.16 -10.74
N GLU A 131 31.39 -21.06 -11.02
CA GLU A 131 29.95 -20.97 -10.87
C GLU A 131 29.23 -21.88 -11.88
N GLN A 132 28.43 -22.80 -11.34
CA GLN A 132 27.53 -23.66 -12.13
C GLN A 132 26.19 -22.99 -12.39
N ALA A 133 25.83 -21.97 -11.62
CA ALA A 133 24.65 -21.15 -11.79
C ALA A 133 24.81 -19.79 -11.09
N PHE A 134 24.12 -18.78 -11.58
CA PHE A 134 24.03 -17.47 -10.93
C PHE A 134 22.71 -16.77 -11.27
N LEU A 135 22.28 -15.88 -10.36
CA LEU A 135 21.14 -15.00 -10.55
C LEU A 135 21.60 -13.54 -10.49
N LEU A 136 21.31 -12.79 -11.54
CA LEU A 136 21.54 -11.36 -11.62
C LEU A 136 20.25 -10.62 -11.27
N ASN A 137 20.23 -10.03 -10.07
CA ASN A 137 19.19 -9.11 -9.61
C ASN A 137 19.73 -7.68 -9.67
N GLU A 138 18.87 -6.72 -10.01
CA GLU A 138 19.24 -5.28 -10.03
C GLU A 138 20.57 -5.01 -10.74
N TRP A 139 20.78 -5.68 -11.88
CA TRP A 139 22.08 -5.75 -12.57
C TRP A 139 22.24 -4.68 -13.65
N THR A 140 21.29 -3.74 -13.72
CA THR A 140 21.24 -2.69 -14.73
C THR A 140 21.23 -1.32 -14.10
N THR A 141 21.61 -0.32 -14.88
CA THR A 141 21.54 1.08 -14.50
C THR A 141 20.08 1.58 -14.51
N VAL A 142 19.68 2.41 -13.55
CA VAL A 142 18.29 2.90 -13.39
C VAL A 142 18.26 4.43 -13.40
N ILE A 143 17.21 4.99 -14.00
CA ILE A 143 16.91 6.43 -13.97
C ILE A 143 15.63 6.64 -13.13
N PRO A 144 15.71 7.15 -11.90
CA PRO A 144 14.58 7.16 -10.96
C PRO A 144 13.31 7.85 -11.47
N ASN A 145 13.46 8.92 -12.25
CA ASN A 145 12.34 9.73 -12.74
C ASN A 145 11.78 9.27 -14.09
N VAL A 146 12.23 8.11 -14.59
CA VAL A 146 11.82 7.55 -15.88
C VAL A 146 11.22 6.16 -15.66
N LYS A 147 9.99 5.97 -16.13
CA LYS A 147 9.29 4.70 -16.11
C LYS A 147 9.53 3.94 -17.41
N ILE A 148 10.30 2.88 -17.35
CA ILE A 148 10.50 1.98 -18.49
C ILE A 148 9.18 1.28 -18.83
N SER A 149 8.70 1.44 -20.06
CA SER A 149 7.48 0.79 -20.55
C SER A 149 7.72 -0.64 -21.01
N SER A 150 8.87 -0.91 -21.61
CA SER A 150 9.26 -2.21 -22.13
C SER A 150 10.77 -2.39 -22.12
N THR A 151 11.20 -3.63 -21.90
CA THR A 151 12.60 -4.02 -21.96
C THR A 151 12.79 -5.20 -22.91
N SER A 152 13.79 -5.10 -23.79
CA SER A 152 14.29 -6.23 -24.57
C SER A 152 15.69 -6.63 -24.09
N ILE A 153 15.96 -7.94 -24.05
CA ILE A 153 17.28 -8.48 -23.70
C ILE A 153 17.74 -9.40 -24.82
N ILE A 154 18.92 -9.12 -25.34
CA ILE A 154 19.63 -9.94 -26.32
C ILE A 154 20.85 -10.53 -25.63
N ILE A 155 20.98 -11.85 -25.63
CA ILE A 155 22.18 -12.54 -25.15
C ILE A 155 22.88 -13.17 -26.34
N VAL A 156 24.16 -12.84 -26.49
CA VAL A 156 25.06 -13.44 -27.47
C VAL A 156 26.15 -14.17 -26.70
N ASP A 157 26.03 -15.49 -26.60
CA ASP A 157 27.06 -16.32 -25.99
C ASP A 157 28.05 -16.81 -27.04
N SER A 158 29.11 -16.01 -27.23
CA SER A 158 30.21 -16.34 -28.13
C SER A 158 31.24 -17.30 -27.53
N TYR A 159 31.17 -17.54 -26.22
CA TYR A 159 32.09 -18.43 -25.52
C TYR A 159 31.53 -19.87 -25.40
N ARG A 160 30.29 -20.11 -25.86
CA ARG A 160 29.57 -21.39 -25.72
C ARG A 160 29.70 -21.95 -24.32
N ARG A 161 29.37 -21.13 -23.31
CA ARG A 161 29.36 -21.58 -21.91
C ARG A 161 28.36 -22.72 -21.71
N GLY A 162 27.47 -22.92 -22.68
CA GLY A 162 26.44 -23.93 -22.65
C GLY A 162 25.37 -23.58 -21.63
N GLY A 163 24.51 -24.55 -21.36
CA GLY A 163 23.46 -24.41 -20.35
C GLY A 163 22.26 -23.62 -20.84
N THR A 164 21.60 -22.91 -19.94
CA THR A 164 20.32 -22.27 -20.23
C THR A 164 20.21 -20.92 -19.54
N TRP A 165 19.83 -19.91 -20.33
CA TRP A 165 19.45 -18.60 -19.84
C TRP A 165 17.94 -18.53 -19.62
N VAL A 166 17.55 -17.96 -18.47
CA VAL A 166 16.15 -17.69 -18.12
C VAL A 166 16.07 -16.24 -17.64
N ALA A 167 15.24 -15.43 -18.29
CA ALA A 167 14.92 -14.10 -17.81
C ALA A 167 13.60 -14.11 -17.06
N GLY A 168 13.38 -13.16 -16.16
CA GLY A 168 12.06 -12.89 -15.57
C GLY A 168 11.04 -12.31 -16.56
N THR A 169 11.19 -12.60 -17.84
CA THR A 169 10.28 -12.19 -18.91
C THR A 169 10.24 -13.21 -20.04
N LYS A 170 9.24 -13.11 -20.94
CA LYS A 170 8.98 -14.13 -21.95
C LYS A 170 10.11 -14.19 -22.97
N ILE A 171 10.60 -15.40 -23.22
CA ILE A 171 11.47 -15.68 -24.36
C ILE A 171 10.66 -15.55 -25.66
N LYS A 172 11.18 -14.76 -26.59
CA LYS A 172 10.59 -14.53 -27.92
C LYS A 172 11.31 -15.31 -29.01
N GLY A 173 12.60 -15.58 -28.82
CA GLY A 173 13.38 -16.38 -29.75
C GLY A 173 14.60 -16.98 -29.08
N PHE A 174 14.89 -18.22 -29.47
CA PHE A 174 16.14 -18.89 -29.19
C PHE A 174 16.66 -19.47 -30.50
N LYS A 175 17.94 -19.26 -30.80
CA LYS A 175 18.60 -19.86 -31.94
C LYS A 175 20.00 -20.28 -31.54
N GLU A 176 20.21 -21.59 -31.49
CA GLU A 176 21.54 -22.19 -31.47
C GLU A 176 22.13 -22.06 -32.88
N MET A 177 23.32 -21.46 -32.99
CA MET A 177 24.07 -21.32 -34.24
C MET A 177 25.44 -21.96 -34.08
N ASP A 178 26.11 -22.31 -35.20
CA ASP A 178 27.37 -23.07 -35.18
C ASP A 178 28.47 -22.46 -34.27
N ILE A 179 28.45 -21.13 -34.07
CA ILE A 179 29.50 -20.37 -33.39
C ILE A 179 28.98 -19.58 -32.17
N ILE A 180 27.68 -19.31 -32.09
CA ILE A 180 27.08 -18.48 -31.02
C ILE A 180 25.71 -19.04 -30.61
N ASP A 181 25.37 -18.87 -29.34
CA ASP A 181 23.99 -19.04 -28.87
C ASP A 181 23.31 -17.68 -28.76
N TYR A 182 22.12 -17.55 -29.36
CA TYR A 182 21.34 -16.32 -29.38
C TYR A 182 20.03 -16.48 -28.60
N TYR A 183 19.85 -15.66 -27.56
CA TYR A 183 18.61 -15.57 -26.80
C TYR A 183 18.01 -14.17 -26.94
N TYR A 184 16.70 -14.12 -27.17
CA TYR A 184 15.94 -12.87 -27.21
C TYR A 184 14.74 -12.95 -26.27
N PHE A 185 14.74 -12.08 -25.27
CA PHE A 185 13.67 -11.91 -24.29
C PHE A 185 13.05 -10.53 -24.43
N GLU A 186 11.74 -10.43 -24.20
CA GLU A 186 11.02 -9.16 -24.31
C GLU A 186 9.86 -9.10 -23.31
N GLY A 187 9.78 -7.98 -22.59
CA GLY A 187 8.87 -7.79 -21.47
C GLY A 187 8.37 -6.37 -21.28
N VAL A 188 7.35 -6.25 -20.44
CA VAL A 188 6.82 -4.97 -19.96
C VAL A 188 7.59 -4.53 -18.71
N GLY A 189 7.90 -3.25 -18.61
CA GLY A 189 8.55 -2.67 -17.44
C GLY A 189 10.08 -2.64 -17.52
N ALA A 190 10.70 -2.40 -16.36
CA ALA A 190 12.14 -2.36 -16.16
C ALA A 190 12.83 -3.72 -16.40
N ALA A 191 14.16 -3.71 -16.42
CA ALA A 191 14.97 -4.90 -16.63
C ALA A 191 14.58 -6.04 -15.67
N PRO A 192 14.17 -7.22 -16.20
CA PRO A 192 13.93 -8.38 -15.36
C PRO A 192 15.25 -8.95 -14.83
N SER A 193 15.15 -9.75 -13.78
CA SER A 193 16.27 -10.55 -13.31
C SER A 193 16.66 -11.58 -14.36
N LEU A 194 17.95 -11.92 -14.40
CA LEU A 194 18.52 -12.84 -15.37
C LEU A 194 19.23 -13.99 -14.66
N TYR A 195 18.82 -15.22 -14.97
CA TYR A 195 19.39 -16.44 -14.43
C TYR A 195 20.10 -17.23 -15.51
N TRP A 196 21.22 -17.85 -15.13
CA TRP A 196 21.91 -18.83 -15.95
C TRP A 196 22.34 -20.01 -15.11
N GLN A 197 22.32 -21.19 -15.72
CA GLN A 197 23.00 -22.37 -15.20
C GLN A 197 23.61 -23.19 -16.32
N LEU A 198 24.67 -23.93 -15.98
CA LEU A 198 25.43 -24.78 -16.89
C LEU A 198 24.64 -26.00 -17.37
N GLU A 199 23.85 -26.62 -16.49
CA GLU A 199 23.02 -27.77 -16.88
C GLU A 199 21.76 -27.32 -17.61
N PRO A 200 21.40 -27.92 -18.75
CA PRO A 200 20.19 -27.54 -19.47
C PRO A 200 18.92 -27.66 -18.62
N LEU A 201 18.05 -26.65 -18.68
CA LEU A 201 16.75 -26.68 -18.02
C LEU A 201 15.69 -27.31 -18.92
N LEU A 202 14.87 -28.18 -18.34
CA LEU A 202 13.68 -28.71 -19.00
C LEU A 202 12.54 -27.70 -18.86
N VAL A 203 12.01 -27.23 -19.98
CA VAL A 203 10.84 -26.37 -19.99
C VAL A 203 9.64 -27.19 -19.52
N GLY A 204 9.05 -26.76 -18.40
CA GLY A 204 7.86 -27.36 -17.80
C GLY A 204 6.57 -26.78 -18.37
N ASP A 205 5.48 -27.01 -17.65
CA ASP A 205 4.15 -26.53 -18.02
C ASP A 205 4.09 -24.98 -17.94
N GLU A 206 3.38 -24.34 -18.88
CA GLU A 206 3.07 -22.90 -18.87
C GLU A 206 1.66 -22.70 -18.28
N LEU A 207 1.56 -21.86 -17.25
CA LEU A 207 0.30 -21.52 -16.59
C LEU A 207 0.01 -20.05 -16.76
N SER A 208 -0.65 -19.72 -17.87
CA SER A 208 -0.97 -18.34 -18.26
C SER A 208 0.29 -17.48 -18.39
N LYS A 209 0.77 -16.88 -17.29
CA LYS A 209 1.95 -16.02 -17.21
C LYS A 209 3.06 -16.57 -16.31
N ILE A 210 2.88 -17.77 -15.76
CA ILE A 210 3.85 -18.48 -14.95
C ILE A 210 4.52 -19.53 -15.83
N HIS A 211 5.83 -19.40 -16.02
CA HIS A 211 6.64 -20.35 -16.79
C HIS A 211 7.51 -21.18 -15.86
N LEU A 212 7.42 -22.50 -15.95
CA LEU A 212 8.19 -23.40 -15.11
C LEU A 212 9.42 -23.91 -15.87
N TYR A 213 10.57 -23.91 -15.20
CA TYR A 213 11.82 -24.48 -15.67
C TYR A 213 12.31 -25.46 -14.62
N ASN A 214 12.57 -26.69 -15.01
CA ASN A 214 12.98 -27.74 -14.09
C ASN A 214 14.43 -28.12 -14.37
N SER A 215 15.23 -28.20 -13.30
CA SER A 215 16.36 -29.12 -13.28
C SER A 215 15.82 -30.57 -13.43
N LEU A 216 16.69 -31.57 -13.57
CA LEU A 216 16.38 -32.96 -13.97
C LEU A 216 15.22 -33.66 -13.22
N LYS A 217 14.67 -33.08 -12.14
CA LYS A 217 13.48 -33.51 -11.40
C LYS A 217 12.34 -32.49 -11.54
N LYS A 218 11.15 -32.97 -11.94
CA LYS A 218 9.90 -32.18 -11.94
C LYS A 218 9.26 -32.22 -10.54
N PRO A 219 8.92 -31.08 -9.93
CA PRO A 219 8.21 -31.05 -8.65
C PRO A 219 6.76 -31.51 -8.82
N GLU A 220 6.22 -32.19 -7.80
CA GLU A 220 4.81 -32.58 -7.74
C GLU A 220 3.94 -31.39 -7.30
N ILE A 221 3.59 -30.54 -8.26
CA ILE A 221 2.77 -29.35 -8.00
C ILE A 221 1.34 -29.59 -8.50
N ASN A 222 0.37 -29.51 -7.59
CA ASN A 222 -1.04 -29.47 -7.98
C ASN A 222 -1.44 -28.04 -8.35
N ILE A 223 -1.29 -27.76 -9.63
CA ILE A 223 -1.58 -26.49 -10.29
C ILE A 223 -3.01 -26.00 -10.04
N ASN A 224 -3.98 -26.91 -9.93
CA ASN A 224 -5.39 -26.56 -9.76
C ASN A 224 -5.69 -25.87 -8.43
N LYS A 225 -4.75 -25.91 -7.47
CA LYS A 225 -4.85 -25.18 -6.21
C LYS A 225 -4.43 -23.71 -6.31
N ILE A 226 -3.81 -23.29 -7.41
CA ILE A 226 -3.43 -21.89 -7.61
C ILE A 226 -4.71 -21.10 -7.90
N PRO A 227 -5.08 -20.11 -7.07
CA PRO A 227 -6.28 -19.32 -7.29
C PRO A 227 -6.19 -18.54 -8.61
N ASP A 228 -7.33 -18.33 -9.27
CA ASP A 228 -7.40 -17.48 -10.45
C ASP A 228 -7.15 -16.02 -10.05
N LEU A 229 -5.89 -15.61 -10.17
CA LEU A 229 -5.46 -14.25 -9.87
C LEU A 229 -5.51 -13.41 -11.13
N THR A 230 -6.45 -12.47 -11.15
CA THR A 230 -6.55 -11.43 -12.17
C THR A 230 -5.22 -10.66 -12.25
N GLU A 231 -4.71 -10.44 -13.46
CA GLU A 231 -3.48 -9.68 -13.72
C GLU A 231 -2.20 -10.21 -13.02
N PHE A 232 -2.03 -11.54 -12.91
CA PHE A 232 -0.74 -12.09 -12.48
C PHE A 232 0.42 -11.53 -13.35
N PRO A 233 1.53 -11.03 -12.78
CA PRO A 233 2.67 -10.57 -13.57
C PRO A 233 3.36 -11.76 -14.24
N TYR A 234 4.10 -11.53 -15.33
CA TYR A 234 4.93 -12.61 -15.87
C TYR A 234 5.95 -13.05 -14.81
N VAL A 235 6.09 -14.37 -14.61
CA VAL A 235 7.12 -14.92 -13.74
C VAL A 235 7.70 -16.19 -14.34
N SER A 236 9.02 -16.32 -14.30
CA SER A 236 9.73 -17.56 -14.54
C SER A 236 10.10 -18.21 -13.21
N ILE A 237 9.81 -19.49 -13.06
CA ILE A 237 10.12 -20.25 -11.86
C ILE A 237 11.14 -21.30 -12.25
N VAL A 238 12.32 -21.24 -11.62
CA VAL A 238 13.40 -22.20 -11.85
C VAL A 238 13.52 -23.11 -10.64
N PHE A 239 13.28 -24.40 -10.85
CA PHE A 239 13.49 -25.43 -9.85
C PHE A 239 14.92 -25.97 -9.94
N THR A 240 15.77 -25.60 -8.98
CA THR A 240 17.20 -25.93 -8.95
C THR A 240 17.73 -25.92 -7.52
N ASP A 241 18.74 -26.75 -7.26
CA ASP A 241 19.50 -26.81 -6.01
C ASP A 241 20.92 -26.24 -6.15
N LEU A 242 21.27 -25.70 -7.33
CA LEU A 242 22.59 -25.11 -7.61
C LEU A 242 22.84 -23.78 -6.88
N ILE A 243 21.78 -23.05 -6.54
CA ILE A 243 21.84 -21.81 -5.77
C ILE A 243 20.74 -21.79 -4.71
N ALA A 244 20.93 -20.98 -3.66
CA ALA A 244 19.94 -20.80 -2.61
C ALA A 244 18.62 -20.25 -3.18
N GLU A 245 17.51 -20.60 -2.51
CA GLU A 245 16.21 -20.06 -2.86
C GLU A 245 16.16 -18.55 -2.69
N GLN A 246 15.70 -17.86 -3.74
CA GLN A 246 15.58 -16.41 -3.78
C GLN A 246 14.63 -16.00 -4.90
N SER A 247 14.18 -14.76 -4.87
CA SER A 247 13.32 -14.18 -5.91
C SER A 247 13.93 -12.89 -6.42
N GLY A 248 13.68 -12.59 -7.69
CA GLY A 248 14.08 -11.37 -8.37
C GLY A 248 12.92 -10.78 -9.18
N ASN A 249 13.19 -9.74 -9.96
CA ASN A 249 12.19 -9.14 -10.83
C ASN A 249 11.77 -10.13 -11.93
N GLY A 250 10.56 -10.68 -11.79
CA GLY A 250 9.99 -11.64 -12.72
C GLY A 250 10.53 -13.06 -12.59
N ILE A 251 11.34 -13.39 -11.58
CA ILE A 251 11.92 -14.73 -11.43
C ILE A 251 11.86 -15.25 -9.99
N ILE A 252 11.59 -16.54 -9.83
CA ILE A 252 11.61 -17.24 -8.53
C ILE A 252 12.51 -18.46 -8.66
N ILE A 253 13.50 -18.57 -7.79
CA ILE A 253 14.35 -19.76 -7.66
C ILE A 253 13.83 -20.60 -6.49
N SER A 254 13.56 -21.88 -6.75
CA SER A 254 12.98 -22.78 -5.77
C SER A 254 13.64 -24.15 -5.76
N ASN A 255 13.64 -24.80 -4.61
CA ASN A 255 14.15 -26.16 -4.48
C ASN A 255 13.30 -27.13 -5.32
N PRO A 256 13.90 -28.09 -6.06
CA PRO A 256 13.16 -29.09 -6.84
C PRO A 256 12.25 -30.01 -6.02
N ASN A 257 12.52 -30.14 -4.71
CA ASN A 257 11.76 -31.00 -3.80
C ASN A 257 10.75 -30.21 -2.94
N ILE A 258 10.42 -28.98 -3.32
CA ILE A 258 9.44 -28.16 -2.59
C ILE A 258 8.07 -28.84 -2.54
N ALA A 259 7.45 -28.87 -1.37
CA ALA A 259 6.09 -29.39 -1.20
C ALA A 259 5.08 -28.46 -1.90
N GLY A 260 4.00 -29.02 -2.47
CA GLY A 260 3.01 -28.26 -3.24
C GLY A 260 2.42 -27.04 -2.51
N ASP A 261 2.04 -27.19 -1.24
CA ASP A 261 1.48 -26.07 -0.47
C ASP A 261 2.52 -24.99 -0.14
N ALA A 262 3.78 -25.38 0.10
CA ALA A 262 4.88 -24.45 0.29
C ALA A 262 5.21 -23.67 -0.99
N PHE A 263 5.12 -24.34 -2.15
CA PHE A 263 5.26 -23.70 -3.45
C PHE A 263 4.15 -22.67 -3.71
N ILE A 264 2.88 -23.03 -3.46
CA ILE A 264 1.73 -22.13 -3.61
C ILE A 264 1.90 -20.90 -2.71
N ARG A 265 2.28 -21.09 -1.45
CA ARG A 265 2.60 -19.99 -0.53
C ARG A 265 3.68 -19.07 -1.10
N LYS A 266 4.79 -19.64 -1.59
CA LYS A 266 5.90 -18.86 -2.16
C LYS A 266 5.49 -18.04 -3.37
N LEU A 267 4.71 -18.63 -4.28
CA LEU A 267 4.18 -17.97 -5.47
C LEU A 267 3.25 -16.80 -5.11
N LEU A 268 2.31 -17.03 -4.18
CA LEU A 268 1.35 -16.02 -3.75
C LEU A 268 2.01 -14.91 -2.92
N THR A 269 3.03 -15.25 -2.12
CA THR A 269 3.87 -14.27 -1.41
C THR A 269 4.51 -13.33 -2.41
N TYR A 270 5.17 -13.88 -3.44
CA TYR A 270 5.77 -13.11 -4.52
C TYR A 270 4.73 -12.20 -5.20
N TYR A 271 3.55 -12.73 -5.54
CA TYR A 271 2.47 -11.94 -6.14
C TYR A 271 2.07 -10.73 -5.30
N TYR A 272 1.82 -10.92 -4.00
CA TYR A 272 1.41 -9.82 -3.12
C TYR A 272 2.53 -8.83 -2.82
N GLU A 273 3.78 -9.27 -2.76
CA GLU A 273 4.93 -8.37 -2.65
C GLU A 273 5.09 -7.44 -3.85
N GLN A 274 4.67 -7.87 -5.05
CA GLN A 274 4.66 -7.01 -6.24
C GLN A 274 3.47 -6.05 -6.28
N LYS A 275 2.30 -6.45 -5.72
CA LYS A 275 1.09 -5.59 -5.68
C LYS A 275 1.12 -4.54 -4.57
N LEU A 276 1.80 -4.81 -3.45
CA LEU A 276 1.88 -3.91 -2.31
C LEU A 276 2.85 -2.76 -2.58
N ASN A 277 2.43 -1.53 -2.25
CA ASN A 277 3.32 -0.37 -2.28
C ASN A 277 4.54 -0.62 -1.36
N PRO A 278 5.77 -0.25 -1.75
CA PRO A 278 6.99 -0.44 -0.94
C PRO A 278 6.86 0.02 0.52
N SER A 279 6.22 1.16 0.77
CA SER A 279 5.98 1.70 2.12
C SER A 279 5.05 0.84 2.98
N ASN A 280 4.27 -0.03 2.34
CA ASN A 280 3.29 -0.92 2.95
C ASN A 280 3.73 -2.39 2.96
N LYS A 281 4.97 -2.70 2.54
CA LYS A 281 5.53 -4.07 2.56
C LYS A 281 5.90 -4.48 3.99
N GLN A 282 4.89 -4.66 4.84
CA GLN A 282 5.05 -5.28 6.15
C GLN A 282 4.82 -6.79 6.01
N LYS A 283 5.73 -7.62 6.54
CA LYS A 283 5.66 -9.09 6.36
C LYS A 283 4.31 -9.69 6.73
N TRP A 284 3.67 -9.20 7.79
CA TRP A 284 2.39 -9.72 8.26
C TRP A 284 1.25 -9.50 7.24
N ILE A 285 1.25 -8.40 6.46
CA ILE A 285 0.16 -8.17 5.51
C ILE A 285 0.30 -9.09 4.30
N THR A 286 1.51 -9.27 3.79
CA THR A 286 1.79 -10.25 2.72
C THR A 286 1.40 -11.65 3.18
N ASP A 287 1.75 -12.03 4.41
CA ASP A 287 1.40 -13.33 4.98
C ASP A 287 -0.11 -13.52 5.14
N VAL A 288 -0.86 -12.51 5.59
CA VAL A 288 -2.33 -12.56 5.67
C VAL A 288 -2.95 -12.75 4.28
N LEU A 289 -2.58 -11.92 3.30
CA LEU A 289 -3.14 -12.01 1.94
C LEU A 289 -2.81 -13.35 1.28
N THR A 290 -1.58 -13.81 1.46
CA THR A 290 -1.11 -15.13 1.00
C THR A 290 -1.89 -16.25 1.65
N SER A 291 -2.07 -16.20 2.96
CA SER A 291 -2.71 -17.26 3.74
C SER A 291 -4.21 -17.37 3.44
N ILE A 292 -4.92 -16.25 3.26
CA ILE A 292 -6.33 -16.27 2.82
C ILE A 292 -6.42 -16.91 1.43
N SER A 293 -5.56 -16.49 0.49
CA SER A 293 -5.62 -16.94 -0.91
C SER A 293 -5.20 -18.41 -1.08
N ALA A 294 -4.23 -18.86 -0.29
CA ALA A 294 -3.77 -20.24 -0.27
C ALA A 294 -4.65 -21.17 0.58
N GLN A 295 -5.59 -20.60 1.36
CA GLN A 295 -6.34 -21.32 2.40
C GLN A 295 -5.42 -22.01 3.43
N LEU A 296 -4.36 -21.32 3.82
CA LEU A 296 -3.37 -21.80 4.79
C LEU A 296 -3.42 -20.97 6.07
N GLN A 297 -2.71 -21.43 7.10
CA GLN A 297 -2.49 -20.65 8.32
C GLN A 297 -1.41 -19.60 8.10
N ALA A 298 -1.54 -18.44 8.73
CA ALA A 298 -0.50 -17.42 8.71
C ALA A 298 0.75 -17.88 9.49
N GLU A 299 1.94 -17.48 9.02
CA GLU A 299 3.22 -17.88 9.60
C GLU A 299 3.69 -16.88 10.67
N THR A 300 3.48 -15.59 10.41
CA THR A 300 3.82 -14.50 11.32
C THR A 300 2.79 -14.40 12.45
N ASP A 301 3.25 -14.08 13.67
CA ASP A 301 2.34 -14.02 14.84
C ASP A 301 1.25 -12.97 14.66
N LYS A 302 1.62 -11.77 14.20
CA LYS A 302 0.64 -10.73 13.86
C LYS A 302 -0.26 -11.14 12.69
N GLY A 303 0.26 -11.86 11.71
CA GLY A 303 -0.54 -12.38 10.60
C GLY A 303 -1.61 -13.36 11.08
N LYS A 304 -1.28 -14.23 12.05
CA LYS A 304 -2.25 -15.15 12.68
C LYS A 304 -3.35 -14.37 13.40
N GLU A 305 -2.99 -13.42 14.25
CA GLU A 305 -3.98 -12.61 14.99
C GLU A 305 -4.93 -11.86 14.05
N VAL A 306 -4.38 -11.23 13.00
CA VAL A 306 -5.16 -10.51 12.01
C VAL A 306 -6.07 -11.45 11.22
N LEU A 307 -5.53 -12.58 10.74
CA LEU A 307 -6.27 -13.56 9.96
C LEU A 307 -7.43 -14.16 10.75
N GLU A 308 -7.20 -14.53 12.01
CA GLU A 308 -8.24 -15.06 12.88
C GLU A 308 -9.33 -14.03 13.15
N GLU A 309 -8.97 -12.77 13.36
CA GLU A 309 -9.96 -11.72 13.57
C GLU A 309 -10.79 -11.44 12.29
N MET A 310 -10.16 -11.52 11.12
CA MET A 310 -10.89 -11.47 9.84
C MET A 310 -11.84 -12.66 9.69
N LYS A 311 -11.41 -13.90 9.96
CA LYS A 311 -12.26 -15.10 9.89
C LYS A 311 -13.41 -15.08 10.90
N LYS A 312 -13.22 -14.43 12.05
CA LYS A 312 -14.26 -14.28 13.08
C LYS A 312 -15.36 -13.29 12.66
N LYS A 313 -14.98 -12.23 11.94
CA LYS A 313 -15.87 -11.10 11.63
C LYS A 313 -16.38 -11.09 10.18
N LEU A 314 -15.75 -11.85 9.30
CA LEU A 314 -16.12 -12.00 7.89
C LEU A 314 -16.49 -13.45 7.57
N THR A 315 -17.47 -13.66 6.70
CA THR A 315 -17.80 -14.98 6.17
C THR A 315 -16.74 -15.44 5.15
N GLU A 316 -16.72 -16.74 4.83
CA GLU A 316 -15.82 -17.26 3.78
C GLU A 316 -16.06 -16.57 2.42
N GLU A 317 -17.33 -16.33 2.06
CA GLU A 317 -17.69 -15.62 0.83
C GLU A 317 -17.21 -14.16 0.83
N GLU A 318 -17.28 -13.49 1.99
CA GLU A 318 -16.77 -12.13 2.18
C GLU A 318 -15.24 -12.10 2.04
N LEU A 319 -14.52 -13.07 2.62
CA LEU A 319 -13.06 -13.20 2.49
C LEU A 319 -12.64 -13.45 1.03
N LEU A 320 -13.33 -14.33 0.31
CA LEU A 320 -13.06 -14.57 -1.11
C LEU A 320 -13.34 -13.33 -1.96
N SER A 321 -14.43 -12.62 -1.68
CA SER A 321 -14.77 -11.36 -2.35
C SER A 321 -13.72 -10.27 -2.07
N PHE A 322 -13.21 -10.21 -0.84
CA PHE A 322 -12.13 -9.32 -0.45
C PHE A 322 -10.86 -9.62 -1.25
N ILE A 323 -10.42 -10.88 -1.31
CA ILE A 323 -9.24 -11.26 -2.09
C ILE A 323 -9.41 -10.95 -3.58
N LYS A 324 -10.60 -11.19 -4.14
CA LYS A 324 -10.89 -10.86 -5.55
C LYS A 324 -10.77 -9.35 -5.83
N LEU A 325 -11.20 -8.50 -4.89
CA LEU A 325 -11.01 -7.05 -5.00
C LEU A 325 -9.53 -6.65 -4.91
N VAL A 326 -8.77 -7.28 -4.00
CA VAL A 326 -7.33 -7.04 -3.86
C VAL A 326 -6.59 -7.45 -5.13
N SER A 327 -6.83 -8.66 -5.65
CA SER A 327 -6.15 -9.16 -6.84
C SER A 327 -6.54 -8.42 -8.11
N GLY A 328 -7.80 -8.03 -8.24
CA GLY A 328 -8.34 -7.32 -9.40
C GLY A 328 -8.07 -5.81 -9.45
N SER A 329 -7.44 -5.23 -8.43
CA SER A 329 -7.09 -3.80 -8.42
C SER A 329 -5.88 -3.53 -9.33
N SER A 330 -6.03 -2.72 -10.37
CA SER A 330 -4.93 -2.33 -11.27
C SER A 330 -3.93 -1.36 -10.62
N GLU A 331 -4.35 -0.69 -9.56
CA GLU A 331 -3.53 0.27 -8.81
C GLU A 331 -2.90 -0.38 -7.57
N GLU A 332 -1.84 0.26 -7.05
CA GLU A 332 -1.10 -0.21 -5.88
C GLU A 332 -1.97 -0.37 -4.64
N ILE A 333 -1.66 -1.41 -3.86
CA ILE A 333 -2.39 -1.76 -2.64
C ILE A 333 -1.78 -1.02 -1.45
N THR A 334 -2.63 -0.28 -0.74
CA THR A 334 -2.30 0.42 0.51
C THR A 334 -3.20 -0.03 1.65
N PHE A 335 -2.81 0.21 2.91
CA PHE A 335 -3.63 -0.16 4.06
C PHE A 335 -5.03 0.48 4.04
N GLN A 336 -5.13 1.73 3.60
CA GLN A 336 -6.42 2.41 3.43
C GLN A 336 -7.28 1.74 2.36
N ARG A 337 -6.69 1.24 1.27
CA ARG A 337 -7.43 0.50 0.24
C ARG A 337 -7.90 -0.85 0.73
N LEU A 338 -7.07 -1.55 1.52
CA LEU A 338 -7.48 -2.80 2.16
C LEU A 338 -8.71 -2.57 3.05
N ASP A 339 -8.72 -1.49 3.84
CA ASP A 339 -9.89 -1.07 4.60
C ASP A 339 -11.10 -0.79 3.70
N GLN A 340 -10.92 -0.06 2.59
CA GLN A 340 -11.98 0.20 1.61
C GLN A 340 -12.51 -1.08 0.95
N PHE A 341 -11.67 -2.08 0.68
CA PHE A 341 -12.11 -3.35 0.11
C PHE A 341 -12.96 -4.12 1.12
N VAL A 342 -12.55 -4.19 2.38
CA VAL A 342 -13.38 -4.76 3.44
C VAL A 342 -14.70 -4.00 3.55
N THR A 343 -14.69 -2.68 3.48
CA THR A 343 -15.91 -1.86 3.51
C THR A 343 -16.84 -2.15 2.32
N LYS A 344 -16.30 -2.32 1.12
CA LYS A 344 -17.10 -2.67 -0.07
C LYS A 344 -17.76 -4.03 0.07
N VAL A 345 -17.06 -5.00 0.68
CA VAL A 345 -17.58 -6.34 0.90
C VAL A 345 -18.64 -6.35 2.01
N LYS A 346 -18.35 -5.70 3.14
CA LYS A 346 -19.20 -5.77 4.33
C LYS A 346 -20.38 -4.78 4.31
N GLY A 347 -20.26 -3.70 3.53
CA GLY A 347 -21.17 -2.55 3.57
C GLY A 347 -20.98 -1.63 4.78
N LEU A 348 -19.94 -1.89 5.60
CA LEU A 348 -19.64 -1.16 6.83
C LEU A 348 -18.21 -0.57 6.78
N ASN A 349 -18.03 0.65 7.28
CA ASN A 349 -16.73 1.30 7.33
C ASN A 349 -15.78 0.57 8.28
N THR A 350 -14.49 0.51 7.95
CA THR A 350 -13.44 0.07 8.87
C THR A 350 -12.15 0.85 8.66
N ARG A 351 -11.25 0.76 9.65
CA ARG A 351 -9.90 1.33 9.65
C ARG A 351 -8.86 0.30 10.13
N PHE A 352 -9.23 -0.98 10.08
CA PHE A 352 -8.52 -2.08 10.71
C PHE A 352 -7.07 -2.23 10.22
N PHE A 353 -6.84 -2.24 8.91
CA PHE A 353 -5.50 -2.34 8.34
C PHE A 353 -4.70 -1.07 8.59
N THR A 354 -5.31 0.11 8.44
CA THR A 354 -4.64 1.39 8.68
C THR A 354 -4.18 1.54 10.14
N ILE A 355 -5.00 1.11 11.10
CA ILE A 355 -4.65 1.14 12.53
C ILE A 355 -3.59 0.09 12.84
N ASN A 356 -3.76 -1.14 12.36
CA ASN A 356 -2.79 -2.20 12.58
C ASN A 356 -1.44 -1.92 11.91
N ALA A 357 -1.38 -1.17 10.81
CA ALA A 357 -0.13 -0.77 10.20
C ALA A 357 0.72 0.14 11.11
N LYS A 358 0.07 0.96 11.96
CA LYS A 358 0.73 1.87 12.92
C LYS A 358 1.14 1.16 14.20
N ASN A 359 0.36 0.17 14.63
CA ASN A 359 0.60 -0.59 15.85
C ASN A 359 1.42 -1.85 15.55
N THR A 360 2.74 -1.78 15.69
CA THR A 360 3.63 -2.88 15.31
C THR A 360 3.63 -4.06 16.27
N GLN A 361 3.22 -3.88 17.53
CA GLN A 361 3.34 -4.89 18.59
C GLN A 361 2.03 -5.58 18.98
N ILE A 362 0.88 -4.93 18.82
CA ILE A 362 -0.42 -5.45 19.29
C ILE A 362 -1.44 -5.31 18.16
N SER A 363 -2.10 -6.43 17.82
CA SER A 363 -3.23 -6.42 16.89
C SER A 363 -4.43 -5.71 17.52
N VAL A 364 -5.00 -4.76 16.79
CA VAL A 364 -6.26 -4.09 17.16
C VAL A 364 -7.42 -4.84 16.51
N PRO A 365 -8.52 -5.11 17.23
CA PRO A 365 -9.65 -5.88 16.69
C PRO A 365 -10.31 -5.22 15.47
N LEU A 366 -10.92 -6.05 14.62
CA LEU A 366 -11.67 -5.60 13.45
C LEU A 366 -13.02 -5.03 13.90
N MET A 367 -13.11 -3.70 13.86
CA MET A 367 -14.32 -2.94 14.19
C MET A 367 -14.99 -2.43 12.91
N PHE A 368 -16.33 -2.48 12.92
CA PHE A 368 -17.15 -1.97 11.83
C PHE A 368 -17.97 -0.78 12.28
N TYR A 369 -18.07 0.22 11.43
CA TYR A 369 -18.81 1.44 11.67
C TYR A 369 -19.88 1.62 10.60
N ASP A 370 -21.04 2.13 11.00
CA ASP A 370 -22.11 2.44 10.05
C ASP A 370 -21.64 3.51 9.06
N THR A 371 -21.97 3.32 7.79
CA THR A 371 -21.57 4.23 6.70
C THR A 371 -22.54 5.39 6.54
N ARG A 372 -23.74 5.29 7.11
CA ARG A 372 -24.81 6.27 6.94
C ARG A 372 -24.55 7.51 7.78
N LYS A 373 -25.05 8.64 7.25
CA LYS A 373 -25.00 9.92 7.96
C LYS A 373 -25.87 9.86 9.21
N VAL A 374 -25.34 10.36 10.32
CA VAL A 374 -26.08 10.50 11.58
C VAL A 374 -26.66 11.91 11.66
N ILE A 375 -27.97 11.98 11.82
CA ILE A 375 -28.71 13.23 11.98
C ILE A 375 -29.40 13.21 13.34
N VAL A 376 -29.09 14.18 14.19
CA VAL A 376 -29.72 14.35 15.50
C VAL A 376 -30.54 15.63 15.47
N ASN A 377 -31.84 15.55 15.72
CA ASN A 377 -32.76 16.70 15.69
C ASN A 377 -32.65 17.57 14.42
N GLY A 378 -32.45 16.92 13.26
CA GLY A 378 -32.31 17.58 11.96
C GLY A 378 -30.90 18.09 11.63
N ILE A 379 -29.94 18.00 12.55
CA ILE A 379 -28.55 18.45 12.38
C ILE A 379 -27.65 17.25 12.08
N HIS A 380 -26.78 17.37 11.09
CA HIS A 380 -25.82 16.34 10.74
C HIS A 380 -24.60 16.37 11.66
N HIS A 381 -24.27 15.23 12.26
CA HIS A 381 -23.13 15.05 13.18
C HIS A 381 -22.10 14.11 12.55
N LYS A 382 -20.91 14.62 12.25
CA LYS A 382 -19.83 13.84 11.61
C LYS A 382 -19.02 13.01 12.61
N GLU A 383 -19.04 13.43 13.86
CA GLU A 383 -18.31 12.86 14.98
C GLU A 383 -19.01 11.63 15.59
N LEU A 384 -20.29 11.42 15.28
CA LEU A 384 -21.06 10.27 15.74
C LEU A 384 -20.82 9.05 14.83
N GLU A 385 -19.73 8.34 15.09
CA GLU A 385 -19.44 7.05 14.45
C GLU A 385 -20.16 5.91 15.21
N ILE A 386 -21.20 5.35 14.60
CA ILE A 386 -21.97 4.26 15.19
C ILE A 386 -21.23 2.95 14.93
N LEU A 387 -20.86 2.26 16.00
CA LEU A 387 -20.19 0.98 15.93
C LEU A 387 -21.23 -0.12 15.69
N TYR A 388 -20.91 -1.08 14.83
CA TYR A 388 -21.71 -2.26 14.59
C TYR A 388 -20.98 -3.49 15.13
N ASP A 389 -21.60 -4.18 16.07
CA ASP A 389 -21.03 -5.40 16.67
C ASP A 389 -22.12 -6.44 16.89
N GLU A 390 -21.91 -7.65 16.35
CA GLU A 390 -22.80 -8.82 16.53
C GLU A 390 -24.29 -8.52 16.30
N GLY A 391 -24.62 -7.77 15.26
CA GLY A 391 -26.02 -7.43 14.94
C GLY A 391 -26.57 -6.20 15.67
N LYS A 392 -25.79 -5.57 16.55
CA LYS A 392 -26.22 -4.43 17.38
C LYS A 392 -25.54 -3.14 16.92
N SER A 393 -26.33 -2.09 16.76
CA SER A 393 -25.82 -0.72 16.62
C SER A 393 -25.53 -0.13 18.00
N LEU A 394 -24.28 0.22 18.21
CA LEU A 394 -23.70 0.79 19.41
C LEU A 394 -23.38 2.26 19.16
N PHE A 395 -24.09 3.13 19.89
CA PHE A 395 -23.99 4.57 19.75
C PHE A 395 -23.00 5.11 20.78
N PRO A 396 -22.06 6.00 20.40
CA PRO A 396 -21.14 6.62 21.34
C PRO A 396 -21.95 7.44 22.33
N PHE A 397 -22.11 6.93 23.55
CA PHE A 397 -23.21 7.29 24.42
C PHE A 397 -23.13 8.76 24.84
N ILE A 398 -21.96 9.20 25.30
CA ILE A 398 -21.75 10.56 25.80
C ILE A 398 -22.00 11.57 24.67
N GLU A 399 -21.43 11.33 23.49
CA GLU A 399 -21.55 12.20 22.32
C GLU A 399 -22.99 12.24 21.81
N THR A 400 -23.68 11.10 21.79
CA THR A 400 -25.08 11.00 21.37
C THR A 400 -25.99 11.78 22.31
N MET A 401 -25.80 11.66 23.63
CA MET A 401 -26.58 12.42 24.61
C MET A 401 -26.34 13.92 24.51
N LYS A 402 -25.09 14.35 24.30
CA LYS A 402 -24.75 15.77 24.06
C LYS A 402 -25.45 16.32 22.81
N ALA A 403 -25.44 15.55 21.72
CA ALA A 403 -26.14 15.94 20.49
C ALA A 403 -27.66 16.07 20.68
N LEU A 404 -28.25 15.28 21.60
CA LEU A 404 -29.67 15.35 21.98
C LEU A 404 -30.00 16.47 23.00
N GLY A 405 -29.02 17.32 23.34
CA GLY A 405 -29.19 18.45 24.25
C GLY A 405 -29.14 18.08 25.74
N TYR A 406 -28.56 16.93 26.08
CA TYR A 406 -28.26 16.57 27.47
C TYR A 406 -26.84 17.02 27.83
N GLU A 407 -26.58 17.26 29.12
CA GLU A 407 -25.21 17.31 29.62
C GLU A 407 -24.80 15.90 30.00
N ALA A 408 -23.77 15.36 29.38
CA ALA A 408 -23.27 14.01 29.65
C ALA A 408 -21.77 14.03 29.92
N SER A 409 -21.34 13.40 31.01
CA SER A 409 -19.93 13.32 31.37
C SER A 409 -19.61 12.06 32.18
N LYS A 410 -18.35 11.62 32.06
CA LYS A 410 -17.79 10.58 32.91
C LYS A 410 -17.39 11.22 34.25
N LEU A 411 -17.76 10.60 35.37
CA LEU A 411 -17.37 11.08 36.70
C LEU A 411 -15.90 10.77 36.98
N GLU A 412 -15.33 11.43 38.00
CA GLU A 412 -13.92 11.33 38.36
C GLU A 412 -13.46 9.89 38.66
N ASP A 413 -14.36 9.03 39.15
CA ASP A 413 -14.08 7.62 39.39
C ASP A 413 -13.87 6.80 38.11
N GLY A 414 -14.22 7.33 36.94
CA GLY A 414 -14.09 6.65 35.66
C GLY A 414 -15.01 5.42 35.50
N GLU A 415 -15.91 5.15 36.45
CA GLU A 415 -16.81 4.00 36.44
C GLU A 415 -18.27 4.40 36.24
N LYS A 416 -18.59 5.68 36.43
CA LYS A 416 -19.94 6.22 36.33
C LYS A 416 -20.07 7.28 35.25
N ILE A 417 -21.24 7.32 34.62
CA ILE A 417 -21.64 8.38 33.70
C ILE A 417 -22.84 9.12 34.28
N LEU A 418 -22.73 10.44 34.36
CA LEU A 418 -23.80 11.34 34.74
C LEU A 418 -24.40 11.96 33.47
N VAL A 419 -25.73 11.90 33.36
CA VAL A 419 -26.48 12.51 32.27
C VAL A 419 -27.62 13.36 32.84
N THR A 420 -27.73 14.62 32.44
CA THR A 420 -28.75 15.56 32.95
C THR A 420 -29.49 16.26 31.81
N LYS A 421 -30.80 16.48 31.98
CA LYS A 421 -31.62 17.35 31.11
C LYS A 421 -32.73 17.99 31.94
N GLY A 422 -32.62 19.30 32.15
CA GLY A 422 -33.54 20.04 33.02
C GLY A 422 -33.46 19.52 34.46
N LYS A 423 -34.58 18.98 34.98
CA LYS A 423 -34.65 18.39 36.32
C LYS A 423 -34.33 16.90 36.37
N ASN A 424 -34.20 16.25 35.22
CA ASN A 424 -33.98 14.82 35.13
C ASN A 424 -32.49 14.51 35.20
N THR A 425 -32.13 13.60 36.11
CA THR A 425 -30.75 13.15 36.32
C THR A 425 -30.68 11.63 36.22
N TYR A 426 -29.77 11.15 35.38
CA TYR A 426 -29.47 9.74 35.22
C TYR A 426 -28.02 9.47 35.64
N ARG A 427 -27.78 8.40 36.40
CA ARG A 427 -26.45 7.91 36.75
C ARG A 427 -26.32 6.46 36.31
N PHE A 428 -25.46 6.22 35.33
CA PHE A 428 -25.18 4.88 34.82
C PHE A 428 -23.85 4.37 35.35
N PHE A 429 -23.75 3.06 35.53
CA PHE A 429 -22.55 2.37 35.97
C PHE A 429 -22.02 1.49 34.84
N LEU A 430 -20.71 1.50 34.60
CA LEU A 430 -20.08 0.64 33.60
C LEU A 430 -20.01 -0.83 34.04
N ASN A 431 -20.01 -1.08 35.35
CA ASN A 431 -19.78 -2.40 35.94
C ASN A 431 -21.01 -3.00 36.63
N ARG A 432 -22.18 -2.34 36.61
CA ARG A 432 -23.41 -2.81 37.29
C ARG A 432 -24.62 -2.83 36.37
N ASN A 433 -25.57 -3.71 36.65
CA ASN A 433 -26.85 -3.80 35.95
C ASN A 433 -27.91 -2.94 36.65
N ILE A 434 -27.56 -1.72 37.04
CA ILE A 434 -28.48 -0.76 37.65
C ILE A 434 -28.23 0.63 37.06
N PHE A 435 -29.23 1.49 37.10
CA PHE A 435 -29.05 2.93 36.92
C PHE A 435 -29.88 3.69 37.95
N ILE A 436 -29.45 4.91 38.28
CA ILE A 436 -30.19 5.79 39.17
C ILE A 436 -30.89 6.83 38.31
N TYR A 437 -32.19 7.02 38.53
CA TYR A 437 -32.96 8.10 37.89
C TYR A 437 -33.65 8.91 38.97
N ASN A 438 -33.32 10.21 39.04
CA ASN A 438 -33.84 11.13 40.06
C ASN A 438 -33.75 10.59 41.51
N GLU A 439 -32.59 10.01 41.84
CA GLU A 439 -32.26 9.38 43.14
C GLU A 439 -32.99 8.08 43.47
N ASP A 440 -33.78 7.53 42.54
CA ASP A 440 -34.35 6.18 42.64
C ASP A 440 -33.52 5.14 41.88
N ASP A 441 -33.33 3.96 42.48
CA ASP A 441 -32.58 2.84 41.90
C ASP A 441 -33.46 1.98 40.98
N TYR A 442 -32.97 1.71 39.76
CA TYR A 442 -33.64 0.85 38.80
C TYR A 442 -32.74 -0.32 38.37
N GLY A 443 -33.22 -1.54 38.58
CA GLY A 443 -32.55 -2.77 38.15
C GLY A 443 -32.73 -3.06 36.66
N LEU A 444 -31.67 -3.55 36.03
CA LEU A 444 -31.63 -3.94 34.63
C LEU A 444 -31.25 -5.41 34.49
N PHE A 445 -31.76 -6.08 33.46
CA PHE A 445 -31.40 -7.48 33.17
C PHE A 445 -29.98 -7.61 32.59
N GLU A 446 -29.53 -6.61 31.84
CA GLU A 446 -28.20 -6.54 31.22
C GLU A 446 -27.59 -5.16 31.42
N LYS A 447 -26.28 -5.04 31.19
CA LYS A 447 -25.58 -3.76 31.26
C LYS A 447 -26.04 -2.88 30.08
N PRO A 448 -26.47 -1.63 30.33
CA PRO A 448 -26.90 -0.73 29.27
C PRO A 448 -25.70 -0.07 28.56
N LEU A 449 -24.52 -0.09 29.20
CA LEU A 449 -23.30 0.52 28.70
C LEU A 449 -22.23 -0.55 28.42
N THR A 450 -21.50 -0.35 27.33
CA THR A 450 -20.34 -1.16 26.95
C THR A 450 -19.14 -0.23 26.74
N ASN A 451 -17.97 -0.58 27.28
CA ASN A 451 -16.74 0.16 27.05
C ASN A 451 -15.88 -0.57 26.01
N ILE A 452 -15.55 0.10 24.92
CA ILE A 452 -14.73 -0.42 23.82
C ILE A 452 -13.61 0.59 23.55
N ASN A 453 -12.36 0.17 23.76
CA ASN A 453 -11.16 1.00 23.60
C ASN A 453 -11.23 2.35 24.34
N GLY A 454 -11.86 2.38 25.53
CA GLY A 454 -11.98 3.57 26.37
C GLY A 454 -13.18 4.46 26.05
N GLN A 455 -13.89 4.20 24.94
CA GLN A 455 -15.12 4.89 24.59
C GLN A 455 -16.34 4.10 25.05
N VAL A 456 -17.35 4.81 25.57
CA VAL A 456 -18.55 4.19 26.13
C VAL A 456 -19.68 4.25 25.12
N TYR A 457 -20.30 3.10 24.89
CA TYR A 457 -21.39 2.92 23.95
C TYR A 457 -22.66 2.45 24.65
N MET A 458 -23.81 2.79 24.06
CA MET A 458 -25.12 2.27 24.43
C MET A 458 -25.79 1.72 23.17
N ASN A 459 -26.48 0.59 23.30
CA ASN A 459 -27.21 0.04 22.16
C ASN A 459 -28.50 0.83 21.87
N LYS A 460 -29.01 0.72 20.64
CA LYS A 460 -30.26 1.36 20.20
C LYS A 460 -31.43 1.13 21.17
N GLN A 461 -31.64 -0.11 21.60
CA GLN A 461 -32.79 -0.48 22.43
C GLN A 461 -32.80 0.26 23.78
N TRP A 462 -31.64 0.39 24.43
CA TRP A 462 -31.52 1.12 25.69
C TRP A 462 -31.74 2.62 25.52
N LEU A 463 -31.20 3.18 24.43
CA LEU A 463 -31.40 4.58 24.10
C LEU A 463 -32.90 4.91 23.92
N GLU A 464 -33.62 4.13 23.11
CA GLU A 464 -35.05 4.35 22.85
C GLU A 464 -35.89 4.17 24.13
N LYS A 465 -35.61 3.13 24.92
CA LYS A 465 -36.38 2.82 26.15
C LYS A 465 -36.16 3.82 27.28
N LEU A 466 -34.94 4.29 27.48
CA LEU A 466 -34.58 5.10 28.67
C LEU A 466 -34.78 6.59 28.46
N PHE A 467 -34.68 7.05 27.21
CA PHE A 467 -34.68 8.49 26.89
C PHE A 467 -35.84 8.92 25.99
N ASN A 468 -36.78 8.01 25.70
CA ASN A 468 -37.92 8.25 24.81
C ASN A 468 -37.50 8.85 23.46
N ILE A 469 -36.39 8.35 22.92
CA ILE A 469 -35.89 8.77 21.62
C ILE A 469 -36.36 7.79 20.55
N THR A 470 -36.50 8.26 19.33
CA THR A 470 -36.78 7.43 18.15
C THR A 470 -35.53 7.39 17.29
N ILE A 471 -35.08 6.18 16.92
CA ILE A 471 -33.96 5.97 16.00
C ILE A 471 -34.48 5.29 14.73
N ASP A 472 -34.56 6.05 13.64
CA ASP A 472 -34.87 5.52 12.31
C ASP A 472 -33.58 5.19 11.54
N ASN A 473 -33.52 3.97 11.00
CA ASN A 473 -32.34 3.36 10.38
C ASN A 473 -32.62 3.00 8.91
N ASP A 474 -33.27 3.88 8.17
CA ASP A 474 -33.49 3.69 6.75
C ASP A 474 -32.24 4.12 5.95
N HIS A 475 -32.33 5.19 5.16
CA HIS A 475 -31.20 5.71 4.35
C HIS A 475 -30.16 6.50 5.15
N LYS A 476 -30.55 6.97 6.34
CA LYS A 476 -29.75 7.78 7.26
C LYS A 476 -30.17 7.42 8.67
N ILE A 477 -29.28 7.63 9.64
CA ILE A 477 -29.62 7.36 11.04
C ILE A 477 -30.18 8.65 11.62
N SER A 478 -31.49 8.69 11.82
CA SER A 478 -32.18 9.85 12.37
C SER A 478 -32.50 9.59 13.84
N ILE A 479 -31.97 10.44 14.72
CA ILE A 479 -32.22 10.39 16.16
C ILE A 479 -33.04 11.63 16.54
N SER A 480 -34.20 11.41 17.17
CA SER A 480 -35.09 12.48 17.63
C SER A 480 -35.59 12.22 19.04
N GLY A 481 -35.60 13.26 19.89
CA GLY A 481 -36.13 13.19 21.26
C GLY A 481 -36.01 14.49 22.05
#